data_AF-A0A7V1W9X8-F1
#
_entry.id   AF-A0A7V1W9X8-F1
#
_cell.length_a   1.000
_cell.length_b   1.000
_cell.length_c   1.000
_cell.angle_alpha   90.00
_cell.angle_beta   90.00
_cell.angle_gamma   90.00
#
_symmetry.space_group_name_H-M   'P 1'
#
loop_
_entity.id
_entity.type
_entity.pdbx_description
1 polymer ?
#
loop_
_entity_poly.entity_id
_entity_poly.type
_entity_poly.pdbx_seq_one_letter_code
_entity_poly.pdbx_strand_id
1 'polypeptide(L)'
;MNKPQLNLQDIFLNQVRKESINVTIYLIGGVQLRGMVRGFDAFTILLDSVGKPTQLVYKHAVTSIVPSRPVSNFYADAHREAHAHRPPAPAAPHHPAPPAPVTSHEPDPAGVVRS
;
A
#
# COMPACT_ATOMS: atom_id res chain seq x y z
N MET A 1 21.51 -11.43 2.79
CA MET A 1 20.17 -10.96 2.37
C MET A 1 19.75 -9.78 3.22
N ASN A 2 19.64 -8.58 2.66
CA ASN A 2 19.00 -7.45 3.35
C ASN A 2 17.48 -7.67 3.31
N LYS A 3 16.85 -7.92 4.46
CA LYS A 3 15.40 -7.81 4.59
C LYS A 3 14.99 -6.37 4.24
N PRO A 4 13.95 -6.16 3.41
CA PRO A 4 13.42 -4.82 3.20
C PRO A 4 13.08 -4.21 4.56
N GLN A 5 13.79 -3.15 4.94
CA GLN A 5 13.53 -2.44 6.18
C GLN A 5 12.22 -1.71 6.03
N LEU A 6 11.30 -2.01 6.94
CA LEU A 6 10.00 -1.38 6.99
C LEU A 6 10.12 0.07 7.47
N ASN A 7 9.81 1.05 6.61
CA ASN A 7 9.84 2.46 7.02
C ASN A 7 8.53 2.86 7.71
N LEU A 8 8.42 2.51 8.99
CA LEU A 8 7.24 2.79 9.83
C LEU A 8 6.83 4.27 9.84
N GLN A 9 7.80 5.19 9.74
CA GLN A 9 7.53 6.63 9.75
C GLN A 9 6.77 7.06 8.50
N ASP A 10 7.28 6.69 7.33
CA ASP A 10 6.67 7.06 6.05
C ASP A 10 5.29 6.41 5.90
N ILE A 11 5.17 5.14 6.31
CA ILE A 11 3.88 4.41 6.31
C ILE A 11 2.87 5.15 7.18
N PHE A 12 3.25 5.52 8.41
CA PHE A 12 2.37 6.22 9.34
C PHE A 12 1.93 7.58 8.79
N LEU A 13 2.89 8.41 8.38
CA LEU A 13 2.63 9.77 7.90
C LEU A 13 1.84 9.76 6.58
N ASN A 14 2.10 8.79 5.70
CA ASN A 14 1.32 8.61 4.48
C ASN A 14 -0.12 8.23 4.79
N GLN A 15 -0.36 7.33 5.75
CA GLN A 15 -1.72 6.88 6.05
C GLN A 15 -2.56 8.01 6.65
N VAL A 16 -2.04 8.73 7.65
CA VAL A 16 -2.77 9.87 8.25
C VAL A 16 -3.02 10.99 7.23
N ARG A 17 -2.09 11.20 6.28
CA ARG A 17 -2.26 12.16 5.17
C ARG A 17 -3.36 11.72 4.21
N LYS A 18 -3.26 10.48 3.68
CA LYS A 18 -4.20 9.96 2.67
C LYS A 18 -5.64 9.95 3.19
N GLU A 19 -5.81 9.56 4.45
CA GLU A 19 -7.12 9.48 5.08
C GLU A 19 -7.59 10.79 5.73
N SER A 20 -6.80 11.87 5.62
CA SER A 20 -7.08 13.18 6.24
C SER A 20 -7.42 13.06 7.74
N ILE A 21 -6.65 12.25 8.46
CA ILE A 21 -6.84 12.03 9.90
C ILE A 21 -6.28 13.23 10.66
N ASN A 22 -7.08 13.80 11.56
CA ASN A 22 -6.58 14.80 12.49
C ASN A 22 -5.53 14.18 13.40
N VAL A 23 -4.40 14.87 13.56
CA VAL A 23 -3.30 14.47 14.45
C VAL A 23 -3.07 15.53 15.51
N THR A 24 -2.62 15.09 16.68
CA THR A 24 -1.98 15.94 17.68
C THR A 24 -0.48 15.69 17.64
N ILE A 25 0.31 16.71 17.36
CA ILE A 25 1.78 16.67 17.36
C ILE A 25 2.26 17.32 18.65
N TYR A 26 3.02 16.57 19.45
CA TYR A 26 3.62 17.06 20.68
C TYR A 26 5.05 17.48 20.41
N LEU A 27 5.39 18.73 20.72
CA LEU A 27 6.74 19.27 20.55
C LEU A 27 7.59 19.10 21.80
N ILE A 28 8.91 19.20 21.63
CA ILE A 28 9.86 19.34 22.72
C ILE A 28 9.48 20.61 23.50
N GLY A 29 9.26 20.47 24.81
CA GLY A 29 8.76 21.55 25.67
C GLY A 29 7.24 21.53 25.92
N GLY A 30 6.51 20.55 25.37
CA GLY A 30 5.12 20.27 25.76
C GLY A 30 4.05 21.05 24.99
N VAL A 31 4.44 21.90 24.03
CA VAL A 31 3.48 22.54 23.11
C VAL A 31 2.81 21.47 22.24
N GLN A 32 1.49 21.58 22.05
CA GLN A 32 0.73 20.71 21.15
C GLN A 32 0.26 21.49 19.91
N LEU A 33 0.46 20.89 18.74
CA LEU A 33 -0.14 21.32 17.48
C LEU A 33 -1.23 20.33 17.09
N ARG A 34 -2.33 20.82 16.53
CA ARG A 34 -3.45 19.97 16.09
C ARG A 34 -3.84 20.34 14.68
N GLY A 35 -4.02 19.36 13.82
CA GLY A 35 -4.37 19.59 12.43
C GLY A 35 -4.30 18.33 11.59
N MET A 36 -4.32 18.46 10.28
CA MET A 36 -4.16 17.37 9.33
C MET A 36 -2.81 17.47 8.62
N VAL A 37 -2.15 16.33 8.43
CA VAL A 37 -0.90 16.27 7.65
C VAL A 37 -1.24 16.47 6.18
N ARG A 38 -0.68 17.50 5.54
CA ARG A 38 -0.81 17.75 4.10
C ARG A 38 0.32 17.14 3.30
N GLY A 39 1.51 17.10 3.88
CA GLY A 39 2.72 16.59 3.24
C GLY A 39 3.82 16.43 4.28
N PHE A 40 4.86 15.71 3.90
CA PHE A 40 6.07 15.55 4.71
C PHE A 40 7.23 15.19 3.78
N ASP A 41 8.44 15.48 4.22
CA ASP A 41 9.68 15.02 3.60
C ASP A 41 10.55 14.32 4.66
N ALA A 42 11.85 14.17 4.42
CA ALA A 42 12.77 13.57 5.37
C ALA A 42 12.81 14.28 6.74
N PHE A 43 12.65 15.61 6.79
CA PHE A 43 12.90 16.45 7.96
C PHE A 43 11.70 17.27 8.44
N THR A 44 10.65 17.41 7.64
CA THR A 44 9.54 18.32 7.88
C THR A 44 8.18 17.66 7.69
N ILE A 45 7.16 18.26 8.31
CA ILE A 45 5.74 17.90 8.19
C ILE A 45 4.98 19.22 7.94
N LEU A 46 4.15 19.25 6.90
CA LEU A 46 3.19 20.32 6.66
C LEU A 46 1.87 20.00 7.37
N LEU A 47 1.45 20.86 8.28
CA LEU A 47 0.25 20.71 9.09
C LEU A 47 -0.76 21.81 8.77
N ASP A 48 -1.96 21.41 8.34
CA ASP A 48 -3.09 22.32 8.13
C ASP A 48 -4.05 22.29 9.31
N SER A 49 -4.52 23.47 9.71
CA SER A 49 -5.58 23.63 10.71
C SER A 49 -6.67 24.54 10.16
N VAL A 50 -7.93 24.27 10.52
CA VAL A 50 -9.06 25.11 10.08
C VAL A 50 -8.86 26.54 10.56
N GLY A 51 -8.94 27.50 9.64
CA GLY A 51 -8.84 28.93 9.93
C GLY A 51 -7.44 29.43 10.29
N LYS A 52 -6.39 28.63 10.07
CA LYS A 52 -4.99 29.03 10.31
C LYS A 52 -4.14 28.82 9.06
N PRO A 53 -3.07 29.60 8.88
CA PRO A 53 -2.07 29.32 7.85
C PRO A 53 -1.44 27.93 8.04
N THR A 54 -1.04 27.31 6.93
CA THR A 54 -0.26 26.07 6.93
C THR A 54 1.03 26.24 7.73
N GLN A 55 1.31 25.28 8.61
CA GLN A 55 2.50 25.28 9.45
C GLN A 55 3.52 24.28 8.92
N LEU A 56 4.79 24.72 8.77
CA LEU A 56 5.92 23.83 8.55
C LEU A 56 6.51 23.42 9.90
N VAL A 57 6.41 22.13 10.23
CA VAL A 57 6.87 21.57 11.50
C VAL A 57 8.14 20.76 11.26
N TYR A 58 9.23 21.11 11.93
CA TYR A 58 10.49 20.35 11.86
C TYR A 58 10.44 19.12 12.78
N LYS A 59 10.82 17.95 12.27
CA LYS A 59 10.78 16.68 13.00
C LYS A 59 11.71 16.65 14.21
N HIS A 60 12.81 17.39 14.20
CA HIS A 60 13.72 17.47 15.36
C HIS A 60 13.04 18.05 16.60
N ALA A 61 11.97 18.83 16.43
CA ALA A 61 11.20 19.42 17.51
C ALA A 61 10.01 18.55 17.94
N VAL A 62 9.73 17.43 17.26
CA VAL A 62 8.58 16.57 17.54
C VAL A 62 8.97 15.42 18.48
N THR A 63 8.18 15.21 19.52
CA THR A 63 8.33 14.08 20.46
C THR A 63 7.40 12.93 20.10
N SER A 64 6.15 13.22 19.73
CA SER A 64 5.16 12.21 19.33
C SER A 64 4.08 12.79 18.42
N ILE A 65 3.43 11.91 17.66
CA ILE A 65 2.29 12.22 16.79
C ILE A 65 1.17 11.23 17.11
N VAL A 66 0.02 11.74 17.52
CA VAL A 66 -1.12 10.93 17.96
C VAL A 66 -2.30 11.18 17.01
N PRO A 67 -2.81 10.16 16.31
CA PRO A 67 -3.96 10.31 15.43
C PRO A 67 -5.26 10.35 16.25
N SER A 68 -6.26 11.09 15.79
CA SER A 68 -7.56 11.25 16.48
C SER A 68 -8.42 9.99 16.45
N ARG A 69 -8.06 9.03 15.59
CA ARG A 69 -8.67 7.71 15.48
C ARG A 69 -7.60 6.68 15.09
N PRO A 70 -7.84 5.39 15.36
CA PRO A 70 -6.93 4.33 14.92
C PRO A 70 -6.61 4.42 13.43
N VAL A 71 -5.34 4.19 13.11
CA VAL A 71 -4.83 4.11 11.74
C VAL A 71 -5.01 2.66 11.27
N SER A 72 -6.01 2.42 10.43
CA SER A 72 -6.28 1.08 9.89
C SER A 72 -5.11 0.58 9.04
N ASN A 73 -4.90 -0.73 9.05
CA ASN A 73 -3.95 -1.44 8.18
C ASN A 73 -2.46 -1.04 8.29
N PHE A 74 -2.05 -0.33 9.34
CA PHE A 74 -0.65 0.08 9.55
C PHE A 74 0.38 -1.04 9.35
N TYR A 75 0.10 -2.23 9.87
CA TYR A 75 0.97 -3.40 9.70
C TYR A 75 0.79 -4.12 8.36
N ALA A 76 -0.38 -4.04 7.72
CA ALA A 76 -0.65 -4.69 6.44
C ALA A 76 -0.04 -3.92 5.26
N ASP A 77 -0.15 -2.58 5.27
CA ASP A 77 0.47 -1.72 4.25
C ASP A 77 1.99 -1.73 4.37
N ALA A 78 2.49 -1.86 5.59
CA ALA A 78 3.88 -2.17 5.87
C ALA A 78 4.40 -3.42 5.10
N HIS A 79 3.66 -4.52 5.16
CA HIS A 79 4.03 -5.72 4.40
C HIS A 79 3.94 -5.50 2.88
N ARG A 80 2.99 -4.71 2.38
CA ARG A 80 2.83 -4.43 0.94
C ARG A 80 3.99 -3.61 0.35
N GLU A 81 4.46 -2.57 1.04
CA GLU A 81 5.61 -1.78 0.57
C GLU A 81 6.90 -2.60 0.53
N ALA A 82 7.09 -3.50 1.50
CA ALA A 82 8.19 -4.46 1.51
C ALA A 82 8.13 -5.44 0.32
N HIS A 83 6.94 -5.82 -0.14
CA HIS A 83 6.75 -6.67 -1.32
C HIS A 83 6.82 -5.91 -2.65
N ALA A 84 6.43 -4.63 -2.68
CA ALA A 84 6.47 -3.78 -3.87
C ALA A 84 7.90 -3.42 -4.31
N HIS A 85 8.86 -3.39 -3.38
CA HIS A 85 10.30 -3.20 -3.67
C HIS A 85 11.02 -4.48 -4.12
N ARG A 86 10.31 -5.60 -4.30
CA ARG A 86 10.91 -6.78 -4.92
C ARG A 86 11.01 -6.51 -6.43
N PRO A 87 12.19 -6.65 -7.06
CA PRO A 87 12.29 -6.56 -8.51
C PRO A 87 11.32 -7.56 -9.16
N PRO A 88 10.73 -7.24 -10.32
CA PRO A 88 9.85 -8.18 -11.02
C PRO A 88 10.59 -9.52 -11.16
N ALA A 89 9.93 -10.60 -10.76
CA ALA A 89 10.48 -11.94 -10.95
C ALA A 89 10.84 -12.10 -12.43
N PRO A 90 11.99 -12.72 -12.78
CA PRO A 90 12.29 -13.02 -14.17
C PRO A 90 11.09 -13.77 -14.75
N ALA A 91 10.57 -13.28 -15.88
CA ALA A 91 9.41 -13.84 -16.55
C ALA A 91 9.57 -15.37 -16.60
N ALA A 92 8.61 -16.09 -16.01
CA ALA A 92 8.62 -17.54 -16.07
C ALA A 92 8.73 -17.96 -17.55
N PRO A 93 9.55 -18.97 -17.90
CA PRO A 93 9.64 -19.42 -19.28
C PRO A 93 8.23 -19.77 -19.77
N HIS A 94 7.85 -19.20 -20.91
CA HIS A 94 6.61 -19.52 -21.59
C HIS A 94 6.61 -21.02 -21.92
N HIS A 95 6.01 -21.84 -21.07
CA HIS A 95 5.62 -23.19 -21.46
C HIS A 95 4.47 -23.04 -22.47
N PRO A 96 4.60 -23.58 -23.69
CA PRO A 96 3.51 -23.55 -24.65
C PRO A 96 2.31 -24.31 -24.07
N ALA A 97 1.11 -23.74 -24.25
CA ALA A 97 -0.14 -24.37 -23.82
C ALA A 97 -0.26 -25.78 -24.44
N PRO A 98 -0.77 -26.78 -23.69
CA PRO A 98 -1.00 -28.11 -24.25
C PRO A 98 -2.04 -28.02 -25.38
N PRO A 99 -1.85 -28.77 -26.49
CA PRO A 99 -2.80 -28.76 -27.60
C PRO A 99 -4.16 -29.30 -27.16
N ALA A 100 -5.23 -28.68 -27.68
CA ALA A 100 -6.61 -29.10 -27.44
C ALA A 100 -6.85 -30.53 -27.93
N PRO A 101 -7.73 -31.31 -27.26
CA PRO A 101 -8.02 -32.68 -27.66
C PRO A 101 -8.74 -32.68 -29.02
N VAL A 102 -8.18 -33.42 -29.98
CA VAL A 102 -8.80 -33.70 -31.27
C VAL A 102 -9.97 -34.65 -31.04
N THR A 103 -11.20 -34.17 -31.28
CA THR A 103 -12.39 -35.02 -31.29
C THR A 103 -12.34 -35.91 -32.53
N SER A 104 -12.06 -37.20 -32.34
CA SER A 104 -12.17 -38.22 -33.37
C SER A 104 -13.65 -38.42 -33.72
N HIS A 105 -14.06 -37.97 -34.90
CA HIS A 105 -15.35 -38.31 -35.49
C HIS A 105 -15.31 -39.77 -35.94
N GLU A 106 -16.04 -40.62 -35.26
CA GLU A 106 -16.27 -42.03 -35.62
C GLU A 106 -17.13 -42.09 -36.90
N PRO A 107 -16.82 -42.96 -37.89
CA PRO A 107 -17.67 -43.11 -39.06
C PRO A 107 -18.81 -44.11 -38.78
N ASP A 108 -20.02 -43.71 -39.19
CA ASP A 108 -21.27 -44.46 -39.04
C ASP A 108 -21.26 -45.75 -39.91
N PRO A 109 -21.47 -46.96 -39.35
CA PRO A 109 -21.56 -48.16 -40.14
C PRO A 109 -22.97 -48.34 -40.71
N ALA A 110 -23.03 -48.41 -42.04
CA ALA A 110 -24.23 -48.69 -42.80
C ALA A 110 -24.93 -50.01 -42.40
N GLY A 111 -26.27 -49.94 -42.31
CA GLY A 111 -27.16 -50.94 -42.91
C GLY A 111 -28.01 -51.78 -41.96
N VAL A 112 -29.34 -51.61 -42.02
CA VAL A 112 -30.31 -52.71 -41.85
C VAL A 112 -31.48 -52.53 -42.81
N VAL A 113 -31.65 -53.53 -43.68
CA VAL A 113 -32.81 -53.84 -44.51
C VAL A 113 -33.86 -54.56 -43.66
N ARG A 114 -35.16 -54.26 -43.87
CA ARG A 114 -36.39 -55.07 -43.65
C ARG A 114 -37.60 -54.11 -43.67
N SER A 115 -38.75 -54.38 -44.28
CA SER A 115 -39.38 -55.56 -44.90
C SER A 115 -40.40 -55.08 -45.93
#